data_AF-A0A1C7N0F7-F1
#
_entry.id   AF-A0A1C7N0F7-F1
#
_cell.length_a   1.000
_cell.length_b   1.000
_cell.length_c   1.000
_cell.angle_alpha   90.00
_cell.angle_beta   90.00
_cell.angle_gamma   90.00
#
_symmetry.space_group_name_H-M   'P 1'
#
loop_
_entity.id
_entity.type
_entity.pdbx_description
1 polymer ?
#
loop_
_entity_poly.entity_id
_entity_poly.type
_entity_poly.pdbx_seq_one_letter_code
_entity_poly.pdbx_strand_id
1 'polypeptide(L)'
;MTYNLSRKSTSKSILPSRITLNRARAIAARSRPSNATGPQRVERVRFTNEEKLKICERYHLIKPSLNQLELCTWAKEEFQLSKEPSQPIISVILRKYSELKELDSKKLDSFSNKGAEFPKLEEELLKFVKTMEEASFGI
;
A
#
# COMPACT_ATOMS: atom_id res chain seq x y z
N MET A 1 -49.82 -35.82 37.89
CA MET A 1 -49.70 -35.93 36.42
C MET A 1 -48.41 -35.26 36.01
N THR A 2 -47.40 -36.04 35.62
CA THR A 2 -46.05 -35.58 35.26
C THR A 2 -45.95 -35.34 33.76
N TYR A 3 -45.63 -34.11 33.35
CA TYR A 3 -45.40 -33.78 31.95
C TYR A 3 -43.91 -33.95 31.62
N ASN A 4 -43.60 -34.95 30.80
CA ASN A 4 -42.26 -35.22 30.29
C ASN A 4 -41.94 -34.28 29.13
N LEU A 5 -40.99 -33.36 29.33
CA LEU A 5 -40.38 -32.58 28.24
C LEU A 5 -39.19 -33.35 27.66
N SER A 6 -39.44 -33.99 26.51
CA SER A 6 -38.44 -34.67 25.68
C SER A 6 -37.35 -33.69 25.23
N ARG A 7 -36.19 -33.71 25.91
CA ARG A 7 -34.99 -32.98 25.48
C ARG A 7 -34.38 -33.68 24.26
N LYS A 8 -34.68 -33.19 23.06
CA LYS A 8 -33.88 -33.50 21.86
C LYS A 8 -32.54 -32.77 22.00
N SER A 9 -31.55 -33.49 22.54
CA SER A 9 -30.15 -33.09 22.51
C SER A 9 -29.65 -33.13 21.07
N THR A 10 -29.56 -31.98 20.40
CA THR A 10 -28.68 -31.83 19.24
C THR A 10 -27.34 -31.29 19.74
N SER A 11 -26.51 -32.18 20.27
CA SER A 11 -25.08 -31.92 20.46
C SER A 11 -24.46 -31.66 19.07
N LYS A 12 -24.43 -30.41 18.64
CA LYS A 12 -23.41 -29.97 17.68
C LYS A 12 -22.12 -29.91 18.48
N SER A 13 -21.31 -30.95 18.37
CA SER A 13 -19.93 -30.94 18.86
C SER A 13 -19.25 -29.67 18.33
N ILE A 14 -19.00 -28.72 19.22
CA ILE A 14 -18.14 -27.58 18.93
C ILE A 14 -16.74 -28.17 18.82
N LEU A 15 -16.36 -28.53 17.58
CA LEU A 15 -14.96 -28.80 17.28
C LEU A 15 -14.19 -27.53 17.65
N PRO A 16 -13.19 -27.58 18.54
CA PRO A 16 -12.34 -26.42 18.77
C PRO A 16 -11.79 -26.02 17.41
N SER A 17 -12.03 -24.76 17.04
CA SER A 17 -11.60 -24.23 15.76
C SER A 17 -10.13 -24.58 15.60
N ARG A 18 -9.82 -25.41 14.58
CA ARG A 18 -8.44 -25.64 14.17
C ARG A 18 -7.94 -24.29 13.70
N ILE A 19 -7.42 -23.50 14.63
CA ILE A 19 -6.45 -22.46 14.34
C ILE A 19 -5.39 -23.22 13.55
N THR A 20 -5.38 -23.01 12.23
CA THR A 20 -4.40 -23.69 11.39
C THR A 20 -3.03 -23.34 11.93
N LEU A 21 -2.10 -24.29 11.88
CA LEU A 21 -0.73 -24.10 12.35
C LEU A 21 -0.15 -22.76 11.81
N ASN A 22 -0.54 -22.39 10.59
CA ASN A 22 -0.17 -21.14 9.93
C ASN A 22 -0.78 -19.89 10.58
N ARG A 23 -2.06 -19.95 11.01
CA ARG A 23 -2.73 -18.86 11.73
C ARG A 23 -2.18 -18.70 13.15
N ALA A 24 -1.89 -19.81 13.84
CA ALA A 24 -1.24 -19.79 15.15
C ALA A 24 0.17 -19.18 15.06
N ARG A 25 0.97 -19.58 14.05
CA ARG A 25 2.29 -19.00 13.77
C ARG A 25 2.22 -17.50 13.46
N ALA A 26 1.25 -17.06 12.67
CA ALA A 26 1.09 -15.64 12.34
C ALA A 26 0.73 -14.78 13.56
N ILE A 27 -0.08 -15.31 14.48
CA ILE A 27 -0.42 -14.63 15.74
C ILE A 27 0.80 -14.61 16.66
N ALA A 28 1.49 -15.74 16.84
CA ALA A 28 2.69 -15.84 17.68
C ALA A 28 3.86 -14.96 17.18
N ALA A 29 3.96 -14.72 15.87
CA ALA A 29 4.94 -13.81 15.30
C ALA A 29 4.68 -12.32 15.63
N ARG A 30 3.43 -11.93 15.91
CA ARG A 30 3.06 -10.56 16.28
C ARG A 30 3.32 -10.23 17.75
N SER A 31 3.39 -11.24 18.61
CA SER A 31 3.53 -11.10 20.07
C SER A 31 4.97 -11.21 20.59
N ARG A 32 5.99 -11.22 19.72
CA ARG A 32 7.39 -11.22 20.17
C ARG A 32 7.83 -9.81 20.58
N PRO A 33 8.42 -9.63 21.79
CA PRO A 33 9.06 -8.37 22.17
C PRO A 33 10.25 -8.09 21.22
N SER A 34 10.39 -6.84 20.81
CA SER A 34 11.20 -6.32 19.69
C SER A 34 12.72 -6.37 19.88
N ASN A 35 13.26 -7.24 20.74
CA ASN A 35 14.68 -7.22 21.13
C ASN A 35 15.49 -8.36 20.48
N ALA A 36 15.26 -8.61 19.20
CA ALA A 36 16.12 -9.49 18.42
C ALA A 36 16.42 -8.82 17.08
N THR A 37 17.67 -8.92 16.65
CA THR A 37 18.25 -8.58 15.36
C THR A 37 17.48 -9.26 14.22
N GLY A 38 16.24 -8.85 14.00
CA GLY A 38 15.42 -9.29 12.89
C GLY A 38 15.95 -8.65 11.59
N PRO A 39 15.58 -9.20 10.42
CA PRO A 39 15.90 -8.55 9.16
C PRO A 39 15.39 -7.11 9.22
N GLN A 40 16.32 -6.17 9.24
CA GLN A 40 16.04 -4.73 9.24
C GLN A 40 15.04 -4.51 8.10
N ARG A 41 13.87 -3.90 8.40
CA ARG A 41 12.86 -3.64 7.37
C ARG A 41 13.54 -2.83 6.28
N VAL A 42 13.74 -3.46 5.12
CA VAL A 42 14.39 -2.81 3.99
C VAL A 42 13.53 -1.61 3.61
N GLU A 43 14.10 -0.42 3.76
CA GLU A 43 13.44 0.81 3.38
C GLU A 43 13.07 0.74 1.90
N ARG A 44 11.79 0.97 1.61
CA ARG A 44 11.24 0.86 0.27
C ARG A 44 11.36 2.20 -0.42
N VAL A 45 12.07 2.22 -1.55
CA VAL A 45 12.07 3.35 -2.48
C VAL A 45 10.63 3.62 -2.92
N ARG A 46 10.19 4.86 -2.81
CA ARG A 46 8.88 5.32 -3.27
C ARG A 46 9.09 6.28 -4.43
N PHE A 47 8.26 6.11 -5.45
CA PHE A 47 8.24 6.99 -6.62
C PHE A 47 6.88 7.68 -6.72
N THR A 48 6.88 8.95 -7.10
CA THR A 48 5.66 9.63 -7.58
C THR A 48 5.24 9.05 -8.94
N ASN A 49 4.01 9.33 -9.37
CA ASN A 49 3.57 8.88 -10.68
C ASN A 49 4.31 9.60 -11.82
N GLU A 50 4.73 10.85 -11.62
CA GLU A 50 5.63 11.56 -12.55
C GLU A 50 6.96 10.83 -12.74
N GLU A 51 7.62 10.47 -11.64
CA GLU A 51 8.91 9.77 -11.69
C GLU A 51 8.75 8.41 -12.38
N LYS A 52 7.68 7.67 -12.07
CA LYS A 52 7.36 6.41 -12.75
C LYS A 52 7.14 6.61 -14.25
N LEU A 53 6.47 7.68 -14.65
CA LEU A 53 6.23 8.00 -16.05
C LEU A 53 7.54 8.33 -16.76
N LYS A 54 8.40 9.17 -16.16
CA LYS A 54 9.75 9.46 -16.68
C LYS A 54 10.59 8.20 -16.86
N ILE A 55 10.53 7.26 -15.91
CA ILE A 55 11.22 5.96 -16.02
C ILE A 55 10.73 5.18 -17.25
N CYS A 56 9.42 5.14 -17.48
CA CYS A 56 8.85 4.44 -18.63
C CYS A 56 9.18 5.14 -19.95
N GLU A 57 9.10 6.47 -19.99
CA GLU A 57 9.49 7.27 -21.15
C GLU A 57 10.96 7.07 -21.49
N ARG A 58 11.85 7.06 -20.50
CA ARG A 58 13.28 6.76 -20.69
C ARG A 58 13.48 5.41 -21.36
N TYR A 59 12.77 4.38 -20.88
CA TYR A 59 12.83 3.03 -21.43
C TYR A 59 12.30 2.94 -22.86
N HIS A 60 11.20 3.64 -23.17
CA HIS A 60 10.55 3.57 -24.48
C HIS A 60 11.14 4.53 -25.54
N LEU A 61 11.63 5.71 -25.16
CA LEU A 61 12.08 6.76 -26.08
C LEU A 61 13.56 6.63 -26.47
N ILE A 62 14.44 6.17 -25.57
CA ILE A 62 15.90 6.25 -25.80
C ILE A 62 16.46 4.98 -26.44
N LYS A 63 15.84 3.82 -26.19
CA LYS A 63 15.90 2.55 -26.95
C LYS A 63 15.44 1.40 -26.03
N PRO A 64 14.82 0.34 -26.57
CA PRO A 64 14.53 -0.90 -25.83
C PRO A 64 15.77 -1.71 -25.39
N SER A 65 17.00 -1.21 -25.61
CA SER A 65 18.24 -1.89 -25.23
C SER A 65 18.74 -1.52 -23.83
N LEU A 66 18.16 -0.51 -23.17
CA LEU A 66 18.50 -0.18 -21.79
C LEU A 66 18.07 -1.34 -20.89
N ASN A 67 19.04 -1.99 -20.25
CA ASN A 67 18.74 -3.09 -19.35
C ASN A 67 18.03 -2.54 -18.10
N GLN A 68 17.14 -3.32 -17.49
CA GLN A 68 16.43 -2.88 -16.28
C GLN A 68 17.39 -2.56 -15.13
N LEU A 69 18.58 -3.16 -15.10
CA LEU A 69 19.64 -2.81 -14.14
C LEU A 69 20.21 -1.41 -14.39
N GLU A 70 20.49 -1.06 -15.65
CA GLU A 70 20.95 0.28 -16.02
C GLU A 70 19.85 1.34 -15.77
N LEU A 71 18.59 0.93 -15.88
CA LEU A 71 17.45 1.78 -15.51
C LEU A 71 17.40 2.01 -13.98
N CYS A 72 17.82 1.03 -13.17
CA CYS A 72 17.90 1.19 -11.72
C CYS A 72 18.98 2.19 -11.33
N THR A 73 20.18 2.07 -11.92
CA THR A 73 21.28 3.00 -11.68
C THR A 73 20.92 4.41 -12.13
N TRP A 74 20.35 4.55 -13.33
CA TRP A 74 19.89 5.84 -13.83
C TRP A 74 18.81 6.45 -12.92
N ALA A 75 17.81 5.68 -12.50
CA ALA A 75 16.75 6.19 -11.63
C ALA A 75 17.28 6.66 -10.27
N LYS A 76 18.33 6.01 -9.74
CA LYS A 76 18.99 6.46 -8.51
C LYS A 76 19.64 7.83 -8.69
N GLU A 77 20.36 8.03 -9.79
CA GLU A 77 21.06 9.27 -10.09
C GLU A 77 20.09 10.41 -10.40
N GLU A 78 19.09 10.15 -11.25
CA GLU A 78 18.11 11.14 -11.70
C GLU A 78 17.25 11.67 -10.55
N PHE A 79 16.73 10.77 -9.69
CA PHE A 79 15.83 11.14 -8.59
C PHE A 79 16.55 11.27 -7.23
N GLN A 80 17.89 11.25 -7.24
CA GLN A 80 18.73 11.42 -6.05
C GLN A 80 18.32 10.49 -4.89
N LEU A 81 17.99 9.24 -5.24
CA LEU A 81 17.47 8.27 -4.28
C LEU A 81 18.57 7.85 -3.30
N SER A 82 18.22 7.78 -2.01
CA SER A 82 19.11 7.24 -0.98
C SER A 82 19.59 5.82 -1.30
N LYS A 83 18.74 5.02 -1.94
CA LYS A 83 19.02 3.65 -2.33
C LYS A 83 18.62 3.39 -3.78
N GLU A 84 19.41 2.54 -4.44
CA GLU A 84 19.08 2.05 -5.77
C GLU A 84 17.76 1.23 -5.73
N PRO A 85 16.80 1.53 -6.63
CA PRO A 85 15.61 0.71 -6.75
C PRO A 85 15.99 -0.69 -7.20
N SER A 86 15.25 -1.70 -6.74
CA SER A 86 15.46 -3.07 -7.20
C SER A 86 14.83 -3.27 -8.57
N GLN A 87 15.44 -4.12 -9.41
CA GLN A 87 14.92 -4.49 -10.73
C GLN A 87 13.43 -4.92 -10.76
N PRO A 88 12.88 -5.65 -9.76
CA PRO A 88 11.44 -5.95 -9.71
C PRO A 88 10.54 -4.71 -9.62
N ILE A 89 10.98 -3.65 -8.93
CA ILE A 89 10.24 -2.39 -8.83
C ILE A 89 10.16 -1.74 -10.20
N ILE A 90 11.29 -1.67 -10.92
CA ILE A 90 11.34 -1.15 -12.29
C ILE A 90 10.42 -1.98 -13.20
N SER A 91 10.47 -3.31 -13.14
CA SER A 91 9.58 -4.16 -13.94
C SER A 91 8.09 -3.87 -13.69
N VAL A 92 7.70 -3.63 -12.43
CA VAL A 92 6.32 -3.27 -12.08
C VAL A 92 5.95 -1.89 -12.61
N ILE A 93 6.86 -0.92 -12.54
CA ILE A 93 6.65 0.43 -13.07
C ILE A 93 6.41 0.37 -14.58
N LEU A 94 7.27 -0.34 -15.32
CA LEU A 94 7.18 -0.47 -16.77
C LEU A 94 5.85 -1.12 -17.22
N ARG A 95 5.34 -2.11 -16.47
CA ARG A 95 4.03 -2.73 -16.77
C ARG A 95 2.85 -1.76 -16.65
N LYS A 96 2.99 -0.70 -15.84
CA LYS A 96 1.94 0.30 -15.61
C LYS A 96 2.02 1.48 -16.57
N TYR A 97 2.86 1.42 -17.60
CA TYR A 97 3.10 2.56 -18.47
C TYR A 97 1.84 3.11 -19.12
N SER A 98 0.94 2.26 -19.63
CA SER A 98 -0.33 2.70 -20.22
C SER A 98 -1.20 3.45 -19.22
N GLU A 99 -1.34 2.92 -18.00
CA GLU A 99 -2.08 3.58 -16.91
C GLU A 99 -1.46 4.91 -16.51
N LEU A 100 -0.12 4.98 -16.49
CA LEU A 100 0.63 6.20 -16.15
C LEU A 100 0.49 7.27 -17.24
N LYS A 101 0.49 6.89 -18.51
CA LYS A 101 0.38 7.83 -19.64
C LYS A 101 -1.00 8.48 -19.72
N GLU A 102 -2.05 7.78 -19.29
CA GLU A 102 -3.44 8.26 -19.30
C GLU A 102 -3.82 9.02 -18.01
N LEU A 103 -2.93 9.12 -17.03
CA LEU A 103 -3.21 9.80 -15.76
C LEU A 103 -3.26 11.33 -15.92
N ASP A 104 -4.30 11.94 -15.35
CA ASP A 104 -4.42 13.40 -15.24
C ASP A 104 -3.23 14.03 -14.51
N SER A 105 -2.79 15.21 -14.96
CA SER A 105 -1.66 15.95 -14.39
C SER A 105 -1.76 16.12 -12.87
N LYS A 106 -2.96 16.33 -12.33
CA LYS A 106 -3.21 16.50 -10.89
C LYS A 106 -2.86 15.28 -10.04
N LYS A 107 -2.81 14.08 -10.63
CA LYS A 107 -2.50 12.83 -9.93
C LYS A 107 -1.05 12.40 -10.12
N LEU A 108 -0.26 13.14 -10.90
CA LEU A 108 1.10 12.74 -11.20
C LEU A 108 2.05 12.96 -9.99
N ASP A 109 1.82 14.02 -9.22
CA ASP A 109 2.58 14.32 -7.99
C ASP A 109 2.36 13.30 -6.87
N SER A 110 1.33 12.46 -6.98
CA SER A 110 0.97 11.50 -5.93
C SER A 110 1.85 10.25 -5.97
N PHE A 111 2.24 9.76 -4.79
CA PHE A 111 2.92 8.47 -4.63
C PHE A 111 1.99 7.26 -4.89
N SER A 112 0.68 7.45 -4.74
CA SER A 112 -0.34 6.41 -4.78
C SER A 112 -1.61 6.90 -5.47
N ASN A 113 -2.20 6.04 -6.30
CA ASN A 113 -3.52 6.26 -6.89
C ASN A 113 -4.67 5.83 -5.98
N LYS A 114 -4.37 5.25 -4.82
CA LYS A 114 -5.39 4.94 -3.82
C LYS A 114 -5.93 6.27 -3.31
N GLY A 115 -7.19 6.55 -3.63
CA GLY A 115 -7.91 7.66 -3.04
C GLY A 115 -8.06 7.49 -1.53
N ALA A 116 -8.65 8.51 -0.91
CA ALA A 116 -9.10 8.50 0.48
C ALA A 116 -9.77 7.17 0.85
N GLU A 117 -9.42 6.62 2.02
CA GLU A 117 -10.10 5.43 2.54
C GLU A 117 -11.56 5.75 2.90
N PHE A 118 -11.81 6.98 3.37
CA PHE A 118 -13.13 7.50 3.73
C PHE A 118 -13.38 8.86 3.05
N PRO A 119 -13.68 8.89 1.74
CA PRO A 119 -13.77 10.14 0.98
C PRO A 119 -14.82 11.11 1.52
N LYS A 120 -15.97 10.58 1.99
CA LYS A 120 -17.04 11.40 2.59
C LYS A 120 -16.60 12.07 3.89
N LEU A 121 -15.84 11.34 4.73
CA LEU A 121 -15.33 11.89 5.98
C LEU A 121 -14.30 12.98 5.72
N GLU A 122 -13.39 12.77 4.76
CA GLU A 122 -12.43 13.79 4.36
C GLU A 122 -13.11 15.06 3.81
N GLU A 123 -14.18 14.91 3.03
CA GLU A 123 -14.97 16.03 2.53
C GLU A 123 -15.62 16.84 3.67
N GLU A 124 -16.24 16.16 4.65
CA GLU A 124 -16.82 16.83 5.82
C GLU A 124 -15.75 17.51 6.69
N LEU A 125 -14.60 16.88 6.88
CA LEU A 125 -13.47 17.48 7.60
C LEU A 125 -12.94 18.72 6.88
N LEU A 126 -12.79 18.67 5.56
CA LEU A 126 -12.37 19.82 4.76
C LEU A 126 -13.37 20.98 4.86
N LYS A 127 -14.67 20.68 4.86
CA LYS A 127 -15.71 21.69 5.06
C LYS A 127 -15.60 22.31 6.45
N PHE A 128 -15.41 21.50 7.48
CA PHE A 128 -15.25 21.98 8.85
C PHE A 128 -14.01 22.87 9.00
N VAL A 129 -12.86 22.46 8.50
CA VAL A 129 -11.62 23.25 8.54
C VAL A 129 -11.81 24.61 7.86
N LYS A 130 -12.41 24.65 6.67
CA LYS A 130 -12.71 25.91 5.96
C LYS A 130 -13.61 26.84 6.78
N THR A 131 -14.66 26.31 7.42
CA THR A 131 -15.52 27.13 8.27
C THR A 131 -14.80 27.69 9.49
N MET A 132 -13.83 26.96 10.05
CA MET A 132 -13.00 27.44 11.16
C MET A 132 -12.00 28.51 10.70
N GLU A 133 -11.41 28.34 9.51
CA GLU A 133 -10.52 29.36 8.91
C GLU A 133 -11.29 30.66 8.65
N GLU A 134 -12.45 30.58 7.99
CA GLU A 134 -13.31 31.75 7.73
C GLU A 134 -13.74 32.45 9.02
N ALA A 135 -14.05 31.70 10.08
CA ALA A 135 -14.38 32.26 11.39
C ALA A 135 -13.16 32.89 12.10
N SER A 136 -11.95 32.37 11.85
CA SER A 136 -10.71 32.87 12.46
C SER A 136 -10.12 34.10 11.75
N PHE A 137 -10.45 34.34 10.48
CA PHE A 137 -10.05 35.53 9.72
C PHE A 137 -11.09 36.68 9.78
N GLY A 138 -12.18 36.50 10.55
CA GLY A 138 -13.25 37.48 10.73
C GLY A 138 -13.08 38.43 11.93
N ILE A 139 -11.87 38.58 12.47
CA ILE A 139 -11.54 39.55 13.54
C ILE A 139 -10.56 40.60 13.01
#